data_AF-A0A4R6YVE7-F1
#
_entry.id   AF-A0A4R6YVE7-F1
#
_cell.length_a   1.000
_cell.length_b   1.000
_cell.length_c   1.000
_cell.angle_alpha   90.00
_cell.angle_beta   90.00
_cell.angle_gamma   90.00
#
_symmetry.space_group_name_H-M   'P 1'
#
loop_
_entity.id
_entity.type
_entity.pdbx_description
1 polymer ?
#
loop_
_entity_poly.entity_id
_entity_poly.type
_entity_poly.pdbx_seq_one_letter_code
_entity_poly.pdbx_strand_id
1 'polypeptide(L)'
;MAHIHTPGLVLRLDPDELLNQGARCSCDIDLAVKAQHYFLCIDSDAKEAIWLPLLTGPRVGSREIPSAAKTGHPRWTSGSSHYPTDQIWRASHKAVQRAASVAHDQTTGKTANAVALKFVPPRSDFPATVDTGLT
;
A
#
# COMPACT_ATOMS: atom_id res chain seq x y z
N MET A 1 5.34 -3.06 -16.18
CA MET A 1 5.01 -1.71 -16.67
C MET A 1 5.42 -0.70 -15.60
N ALA A 2 5.77 0.53 -15.97
CA ALA A 2 5.91 1.59 -14.99
C ALA A 2 4.51 2.05 -14.58
N HIS A 3 4.17 1.96 -13.29
CA HIS A 3 2.92 2.50 -12.77
C HIS A 3 3.12 3.98 -12.46
N ILE A 4 2.14 4.82 -12.77
CA ILE A 4 2.10 6.18 -12.25
C ILE A 4 1.57 6.08 -10.82
N HIS A 5 2.45 6.27 -9.83
CA HIS A 5 2.05 6.20 -8.43
C HIS A 5 1.25 7.46 -8.09
N THR A 6 -0.02 7.25 -7.77
CA THR A 6 -0.98 8.32 -7.43
C THR A 6 -1.90 7.82 -6.32
N PRO A 7 -2.45 8.73 -5.50
CA PRO A 7 -3.43 8.37 -4.49
C PRO A 7 -4.58 7.56 -5.07
N GLY A 8 -4.95 6.46 -4.40
CA GLY A 8 -6.00 5.55 -4.86
C GLY A 8 -5.48 4.37 -5.68
N LEU A 9 -4.25 4.39 -6.19
CA LEU A 9 -3.66 3.23 -6.86
C LEU A 9 -3.49 2.07 -5.86
N VAL A 10 -3.86 0.86 -6.28
CA VAL A 10 -3.62 -0.36 -5.52
C VAL A 10 -2.71 -1.30 -6.30
N LEU A 11 -1.70 -1.84 -5.63
CA LEU A 11 -0.81 -2.85 -6.21
C LEU A 11 -0.71 -4.03 -5.25
N ARG A 12 -0.61 -5.24 -5.79
CA ARG A 12 -0.15 -6.39 -5.03
C ARG A 12 1.37 -6.32 -4.93
N LEU A 13 1.92 -6.24 -3.72
CA LEU A 13 3.35 -6.10 -3.48
C LEU A 13 3.85 -7.22 -2.58
N ASP A 14 5.11 -7.56 -2.75
CA ASP A 14 5.85 -8.44 -1.86
C ASP A 14 6.57 -7.58 -0.79
N PRO A 15 6.19 -7.67 0.50
CA PRO A 15 6.76 -6.84 1.56
C PRO A 15 8.24 -7.11 1.80
N ASP A 16 8.68 -8.36 1.66
CA ASP A 16 10.08 -8.72 1.85
C ASP A 16 10.94 -8.11 0.74
N GLU A 17 10.46 -8.13 -0.50
CA GLU A 17 11.11 -7.42 -1.61
C GLU A 17 11.12 -5.90 -1.41
N LEU A 18 10.06 -5.30 -0.87
CA LEU A 18 10.06 -3.87 -0.53
C LEU A 18 11.20 -3.53 0.43
N LEU A 19 11.36 -4.32 1.50
CA LEU A 19 12.42 -4.13 2.49
C LEU A 19 13.82 -4.34 1.88
N ASN A 20 13.99 -5.38 1.07
CA ASN A 20 15.24 -5.64 0.34
C ASN A 20 15.64 -4.48 -0.58
N GLN A 21 14.66 -3.74 -1.12
CA GLN A 21 14.88 -2.56 -1.95
C GLN A 21 14.97 -1.25 -1.15
N GLY A 22 15.02 -1.32 0.19
CA GLY A 22 15.21 -0.18 1.08
C GLY A 22 13.92 0.56 1.45
N ALA A 23 12.75 -0.06 1.31
CA ALA A 23 11.52 0.50 1.86
C ALA A 23 11.59 0.59 3.40
N ARG A 24 10.84 1.54 3.97
CA ARG A 24 10.71 1.72 5.41
C ARG A 24 9.28 1.44 5.84
N CYS A 25 9.13 0.76 6.97
CA CYS A 25 7.84 0.54 7.63
C CYS A 25 7.81 1.34 8.94
N SER A 26 6.67 1.94 9.30
CA SER A 26 6.53 2.68 10.56
C SER A 26 6.40 1.79 11.79
N CYS A 27 6.01 0.53 11.63
CA CYS A 27 5.88 -0.43 12.72
C CYS A 27 7.11 -1.33 12.83
N ASP A 28 7.17 -2.09 13.93
CA ASP A 28 8.13 -3.18 14.08
C ASP A 28 8.01 -4.17 12.92
N ILE A 29 9.16 -4.66 12.43
CA ILE A 29 9.24 -5.61 11.33
C ILE A 29 8.53 -6.93 11.64
N ASP A 30 8.48 -7.31 12.92
CA ASP A 30 7.77 -8.52 13.35
C ASP A 30 6.25 -8.36 13.25
N LEU A 31 5.75 -7.13 13.29
CA LEU A 31 4.34 -6.76 13.17
C LEU A 31 3.95 -6.38 11.73
N ALA A 32 4.93 -6.15 10.86
CA ALA A 32 4.72 -5.82 9.46
C ALA A 32 3.97 -6.96 8.74
N VAL A 33 3.13 -6.62 7.75
CA VAL A 33 2.49 -7.64 6.91
C VAL A 33 3.54 -8.50 6.24
N LYS A 34 3.35 -9.83 6.31
CA LYS A 34 4.25 -10.83 5.72
C LYS A 34 3.60 -11.44 4.49
N ALA A 35 4.40 -11.88 3.53
CA ALA A 35 3.94 -12.41 2.24
C ALA A 35 3.16 -11.39 1.38
N GLN A 36 2.87 -11.75 0.13
CA GLN A 36 2.27 -10.86 -0.86
C GLN A 36 0.90 -10.31 -0.43
N HIS A 37 0.78 -8.99 -0.35
CA HIS A 37 -0.43 -8.27 0.07
C HIS A 37 -0.81 -7.19 -0.94
N TYR A 38 -2.07 -6.76 -0.92
CA TYR A 38 -2.46 -5.53 -1.62
C TYR A 38 -2.04 -4.32 -0.79
N PHE A 39 -1.56 -3.28 -1.45
CA PHE A 39 -1.16 -2.02 -0.85
C PHE A 39 -1.86 -0.87 -1.57
N LEU A 40 -2.41 0.07 -0.80
CA LEU A 40 -3.02 1.30 -1.28
C LEU A 40 -2.01 2.45 -1.24
N CYS A 41 -1.77 3.08 -2.38
CA CYS A 41 -1.05 4.35 -2.47
C CYS A 41 -1.94 5.48 -1.93
N ILE A 42 -1.45 6.21 -0.92
CA ILE A 42 -2.15 7.35 -0.34
C ILE A 42 -1.49 8.69 -0.70
N ASP A 43 -0.22 8.67 -1.05
CA ASP A 43 0.56 9.85 -1.43
C ASP A 43 1.79 9.44 -2.26
N SER A 44 2.29 10.35 -3.08
CA SER A 44 3.38 10.10 -4.03
C SER A 44 4.06 11.39 -4.43
N ASP A 45 5.39 11.39 -4.46
CA ASP A 45 6.19 12.47 -5.02
C ASP A 45 6.99 11.98 -6.26
N ALA A 46 8.09 12.65 -6.60
CA ALA A 46 8.93 12.28 -7.75
C ALA A 46 9.89 11.10 -7.49
N LYS A 47 10.07 10.69 -6.22
CA LYS A 47 11.07 9.70 -5.78
C LYS A 47 10.41 8.49 -5.12
N GLU A 48 9.45 8.73 -4.24
CA GLU A 48 8.82 7.72 -3.41
C GLU A 48 7.31 7.87 -3.32
N ALA A 49 6.68 6.83 -2.79
CA ALA A 49 5.26 6.84 -2.50
C ALA A 49 4.99 6.22 -1.12
N ILE A 50 3.83 6.58 -0.57
CA ILE A 50 3.36 6.14 0.75
C ILE A 50 2.23 5.14 0.55
N TRP A 51 2.37 4.01 1.21
CA TRP A 51 1.53 2.84 1.01
C TRP A 51 0.96 2.33 2.33
N LEU A 52 -0.29 1.89 2.29
CA LEU A 52 -0.94 1.20 3.39
C LEU A 52 -1.21 -0.26 2.98
N PRO A 53 -0.82 -1.24 3.79
CA PRO A 53 -1.16 -2.63 3.52
C PRO A 53 -2.67 -2.84 3.71
N LEU A 54 -3.24 -3.71 2.90
CA LEU A 54 -4.66 -4.02 2.92
C LEU A 54 -4.89 -5.46 3.38
N LEU A 55 -5.80 -5.60 4.34
CA LEU A 55 -6.18 -6.83 5.00
C LEU A 55 -7.54 -7.29 4.48
N THR A 56 -7.72 -8.61 4.36
CA THR A 56 -8.99 -9.22 3.93
C THR A 56 -10.10 -9.15 5.00
N GLY A 57 -9.77 -8.79 6.24
CA GLY A 57 -10.74 -8.70 7.33
C GLY A 57 -10.32 -7.68 8.39
N PRO A 58 -11.26 -7.32 9.29
CA PRO A 58 -11.03 -6.31 10.30
C PRO A 58 -9.98 -6.80 11.31
N ARG A 59 -9.11 -5.87 11.71
CA ARG A 59 -8.24 -5.98 12.89
C ARG A 59 -8.50 -4.80 13.82
N VAL A 60 -8.08 -4.93 15.07
CA VAL A 60 -8.13 -3.83 16.06
C VAL A 60 -7.46 -2.59 15.45
N GLY A 61 -8.15 -1.45 15.48
CA GLY A 61 -7.65 -0.18 14.95
C GLY A 61 -7.67 -0.04 13.42
N SER A 62 -8.11 -1.06 12.66
CA SER A 62 -8.19 -0.96 11.21
C SER A 62 -9.47 -0.23 10.74
N ARG A 63 -9.38 0.43 9.59
CA ARG A 63 -10.50 1.11 8.93
C ARG A 63 -10.89 0.41 7.64
N GLU A 64 -12.18 0.39 7.34
CA GLU A 64 -12.73 -0.31 6.18
C GLU A 64 -12.69 0.52 4.89
N ILE A 65 -12.43 -0.16 3.78
CA ILE A 65 -12.67 0.26 2.40
C ILE A 65 -13.76 -0.67 1.83
N PRO A 66 -14.98 -0.16 1.57
CA PRO A 66 -16.06 -1.00 1.09
C PRO A 66 -15.79 -1.51 -0.31
N SER A 67 -16.31 -2.69 -0.66
CA SER A 67 -16.14 -3.28 -2.00
C SER A 67 -16.60 -2.36 -3.12
N ALA A 68 -17.68 -1.59 -2.89
CA ALA A 68 -18.22 -0.61 -3.82
C ALA A 68 -17.26 0.56 -4.13
N ALA A 69 -16.20 0.76 -3.34
CA ALA A 69 -15.17 1.75 -3.59
C ALA A 69 -14.05 1.26 -4.52
N LYS A 70 -14.01 -0.04 -4.85
CA LYS A 70 -12.87 -0.70 -5.51
C LYS A 70 -13.15 -0.93 -6.99
N THR A 71 -12.16 -0.67 -7.83
CA THR A 71 -12.20 -0.99 -9.27
C THR A 71 -10.97 -1.79 -9.67
N GLY A 72 -11.02 -2.50 -10.79
CA GLY A 72 -9.91 -3.31 -11.31
C GLY A 72 -10.21 -4.81 -11.37
N HIS A 73 -9.22 -5.63 -11.08
CA HIS A 73 -9.27 -7.08 -11.23
C HIS A 73 -10.24 -7.75 -10.23
N PRO A 74 -11.02 -8.78 -10.61
CA PRO A 74 -11.99 -9.44 -9.73
C PRO A 74 -11.42 -9.98 -8.41
N ARG A 75 -10.18 -10.47 -8.42
CA ARG A 75 -9.49 -10.94 -7.20
C ARG A 75 -9.21 -9.80 -6.20
N TRP A 76 -9.03 -8.59 -6.72
CA TRP A 76 -8.88 -7.40 -5.89
C TRP A 76 -10.25 -6.91 -5.43
N THR A 77 -11.21 -6.76 -6.33
CA THR A 77 -12.53 -6.16 -6.04
C THR A 77 -13.45 -7.06 -5.21
N SER A 78 -13.13 -8.33 -5.01
CA SER A 78 -13.91 -9.23 -4.15
C SER A 78 -13.79 -8.83 -2.67
N GLY A 79 -14.92 -8.44 -2.08
CA GLY A 79 -15.03 -8.12 -0.65
C GLY A 79 -14.47 -6.74 -0.28
N SER A 80 -14.76 -6.33 0.96
CA SER A 80 -14.14 -5.16 1.56
C SER A 80 -12.66 -5.42 1.86
N SER A 81 -11.94 -4.35 2.16
CA SER A 81 -10.55 -4.43 2.60
C SER A 81 -10.35 -3.49 3.77
N HIS A 82 -9.41 -3.79 4.65
CA HIS A 82 -9.15 -2.99 5.83
C HIS A 82 -7.70 -2.53 5.83
N TYR A 83 -7.43 -1.29 6.21
CA TYR A 83 -6.07 -0.80 6.41
C TYR A 83 -5.82 -0.53 7.90
N PRO A 84 -4.68 -0.96 8.45
CA PRO A 84 -4.21 -0.52 9.76
C PRO A 84 -3.76 0.95 9.70
N THR A 85 -3.96 1.70 10.79
CA THR A 85 -3.56 3.12 10.85
C THR A 85 -2.13 3.34 11.33
N ASP A 86 -1.49 2.30 11.87
CA ASP A 86 -0.17 2.31 12.50
C ASP A 86 0.93 1.70 11.62
N GLN A 87 0.57 1.11 10.47
CA GLN A 87 1.50 0.47 9.55
C GLN A 87 1.55 1.19 8.20
N ILE A 88 2.54 2.06 8.06
CA ILE A 88 2.77 2.91 6.91
C ILE A 88 4.07 2.47 6.26
N TRP A 89 4.02 2.29 4.94
CA TRP A 89 5.17 1.91 4.14
C TRP A 89 5.61 3.06 3.26
N ARG A 90 6.91 3.33 3.22
CA ARG A 90 7.54 4.28 2.30
C ARG A 90 8.49 3.53 1.39
N ALA A 91 8.32 3.69 0.09
CA ALA A 91 9.12 2.98 -0.88
C ALA A 91 9.37 3.82 -2.13
N SER A 92 10.59 3.75 -2.67
CA SER A 92 10.91 4.37 -3.96
C SER A 92 10.07 3.76 -5.09
N HIS A 93 9.83 4.52 -6.17
CA HIS A 93 9.07 3.97 -7.30
C HIS A 93 9.69 2.69 -7.87
N LYS A 94 11.03 2.62 -7.87
CA LYS A 94 11.79 1.43 -8.29
C LYS A 94 11.55 0.23 -7.38
N ALA A 95 11.55 0.43 -6.05
CA ALA A 95 11.29 -0.63 -5.08
C ALA A 95 9.89 -1.22 -5.27
N VAL A 96 8.87 -0.37 -5.40
CA VAL A 96 7.48 -0.78 -5.63
C VAL A 96 7.36 -1.56 -6.95
N GLN A 97 7.99 -1.09 -8.03
CA GLN A 97 7.94 -1.81 -9.32
C GLN A 97 8.56 -3.21 -9.23
N ARG A 98 9.64 -3.38 -8.47
CA ARG A 98 10.27 -4.68 -8.21
C ARG A 98 9.36 -5.58 -7.39
N ALA A 99 8.85 -5.08 -6.26
CA ALA A 99 7.94 -5.82 -5.38
C ALA A 99 6.64 -6.23 -6.10
N ALA A 100 6.07 -5.37 -6.95
CA ALA A 100 4.90 -5.69 -7.76
C ALA A 100 5.18 -6.82 -8.76
N SER A 101 6.38 -6.81 -9.38
CA SER A 101 6.79 -7.87 -10.30
C SER A 101 6.94 -9.22 -9.59
N VAL A 102 7.54 -9.24 -8.40
CA VAL A 102 7.68 -10.45 -7.58
C VAL A 102 6.32 -10.98 -7.11
N ALA A 103 5.40 -10.07 -6.78
CA ALA A 103 4.04 -10.41 -6.35
C ALA A 103 3.09 -10.85 -7.48
N HIS A 104 3.59 -10.86 -8.73
CA HIS A 104 2.79 -11.09 -9.93
C HIS A 104 1.55 -10.18 -9.99
N ASP A 105 1.75 -8.89 -9.71
CA ASP A 105 0.65 -7.92 -9.76
C ASP A 105 0.01 -7.87 -11.16
N GLN A 106 -1.32 -7.77 -11.17
CA GLN A 106 -2.14 -7.82 -12.38
C GLN A 106 -2.70 -6.45 -12.76
N THR A 107 -2.28 -5.39 -12.08
CA THR A 107 -2.67 -4.02 -12.41
C THR A 107 -2.06 -3.67 -13.76
N THR A 108 -2.89 -3.21 -14.68
CA THR A 108 -2.42 -2.70 -15.98
C THR A 108 -3.00 -1.32 -16.23
N GLY A 109 -2.49 -0.60 -17.24
CA GLY A 109 -3.10 0.68 -17.64
C GLY A 109 -4.58 0.57 -18.05
N LYS A 110 -5.06 -0.62 -18.44
CA LYS A 110 -6.47 -0.86 -18.80
C LYS A 110 -7.33 -1.36 -17.63
N THR A 111 -6.70 -2.03 -16.67
CA THR A 111 -7.35 -2.67 -15.52
C THR A 111 -6.60 -2.30 -14.26
N ALA A 112 -6.50 -1.00 -13.97
CA ALA A 112 -5.83 -0.54 -12.77
C ALA A 112 -6.68 -0.90 -11.54
N ASN A 113 -6.09 -1.64 -10.61
CA ASN A 113 -6.66 -1.78 -9.28
C ASN A 113 -6.62 -0.41 -8.60
N ALA A 114 -7.78 0.07 -8.17
CA ALA A 114 -7.88 1.35 -7.52
C ALA A 114 -8.97 1.39 -6.45
N VAL A 115 -8.86 2.40 -5.60
CA VAL A 115 -9.87 2.83 -4.62
C VAL A 115 -10.34 4.23 -5.02
N ALA A 116 -11.65 4.46 -5.00
CA ALA A 116 -12.22 5.78 -5.24
C ALA A 116 -11.68 6.80 -4.23
N LEU A 117 -11.25 7.97 -4.69
CA LEU A 117 -10.49 8.96 -3.91
C LEU A 117 -11.15 9.36 -2.58
N LYS A 118 -12.48 9.41 -2.51
CA LYS A 118 -13.22 9.73 -1.28
C LYS A 118 -13.05 8.70 -0.15
N PHE A 119 -12.52 7.52 -0.45
CA PHE A 119 -12.20 6.45 0.50
C PHE A 119 -10.68 6.29 0.72
N VAL A 120 -9.85 7.08 0.01
CA VAL A 120 -8.42 7.13 0.26
C VAL A 120 -8.21 8.02 1.48
N PRO A 121 -7.59 7.52 2.56
CA PRO A 121 -7.41 8.32 3.75
C PRO A 121 -6.40 9.44 3.47
N PRO A 122 -6.61 10.63 4.05
CA PRO A 122 -5.74 11.76 3.78
C PRO A 122 -4.35 11.51 4.38
N ARG A 123 -3.31 11.95 3.68
CA ARG A 123 -1.92 11.84 4.14
C ARG A 123 -1.70 12.43 5.55
N SER A 124 -2.48 13.44 5.94
CA SER A 124 -2.41 14.06 7.26
C SER A 124 -2.70 13.10 8.42
N ASP A 125 -3.43 12.00 8.19
CA ASP A 125 -3.75 11.00 9.21
C ASP A 125 -2.53 10.13 9.59
N PHE A 126 -1.45 10.20 8.80
CA PHE A 126 -0.28 9.33 8.89
C PHE A 126 1.01 10.13 9.04
N PRO A 127 1.26 10.80 10.18
CA PRO A 127 2.47 11.60 10.35
C PRO A 127 3.71 10.74 10.05
N ALA A 128 4.70 11.34 9.37
CA ALA A 128 5.98 10.67 9.22
C ALA A 128 6.47 10.37 10.64
N THR A 129 6.79 9.12 10.95
CA THR A 129 7.50 8.80 12.18
C THR A 129 8.68 9.76 12.25
N VAL A 130 8.64 10.65 13.24
CA VAL A 130 9.73 11.57 13.55
C VAL A 130 10.93 10.66 13.75
N ASP A 131 12.01 10.86 12.98
CA ASP A 131 13.28 10.20 13.26
C ASP A 131 13.61 10.51 14.73
N THR A 132 13.32 9.58 15.64
CA THR A 132 13.85 9.64 16.99
C THR A 132 15.32 9.32 16.85
N GLY A 133 16.08 10.36 16.49
CA GLY A 133 17.52 10.41 16.66
C GLY A 133 17.81 10.16 18.13
N LEU A 134 18.13 8.91 18.45
CA LEU A 134 18.92 8.62 19.62
C LEU A 134 20.35 9.03 19.28
N THR A 135 20.70 10.23 19.76
CA THR A 135 22.08 10.65 20.00
C THR A 135 22.53 10.06 21.34
#